data_AF-A0A7C8DJ94-F1
#
_entry.id   AF-A0A7C8DJ94-F1
#
_cell.length_a   1.000
_cell.length_b   1.000
_cell.length_c   1.000
_cell.angle_alpha   90.00
_cell.angle_beta   90.00
_cell.angle_gamma   90.00
#
_symmetry.space_group_name_H-M   'P 1'
#
loop_
_entity.id
_entity.type
_entity.pdbx_description
1 polymer ?
#
loop_
_entity_poly.entity_id
_entity_poly.type
_entity_poly.pdbx_seq_one_letter_code
_entity_poly.pdbx_strand_id
1 'polypeptide(L)'
;MARITRRRRTTCKLACAIVQSGRQRSPGRIVTISEGGLAVITDVHFEQGDPIRLLIKPEGSKVVPVCAIIWNDQSAGSAVATSRLQRFGCVVSDPSRSYLELLGRIAPPPPPPPHRAEPVPIAKSQPRDQESDWAEPDLPRSREIQPPPKPEPEENWPYFRVRMKQIGGPRTRILTVCARSATQAESRAQEALAEACDASEGWGVLHIARVSSGRSALPPPG
;
A
#
# COMPACT_ATOMS: atom_id res chain seq x y z
N MET A 1 -12.41 3.24 12.51
CA MET A 1 -11.07 2.82 12.02
C MET A 1 -11.23 1.62 11.10
N ALA A 2 -10.93 1.75 9.81
CA ALA A 2 -11.03 0.66 8.85
C ALA A 2 -10.00 -0.43 9.18
N ARG A 3 -10.48 -1.63 9.52
CA ARG A 3 -9.63 -2.79 9.80
C ARG A 3 -8.89 -3.14 8.52
N ILE A 4 -7.56 -3.05 8.51
CA ILE A 4 -6.74 -3.47 7.37
C ILE A 4 -6.87 -4.99 7.27
N THR A 5 -7.82 -5.46 6.46
CA THR A 5 -7.99 -6.88 6.17
C THR A 5 -6.78 -7.32 5.36
N ARG A 6 -5.88 -8.08 5.99
CA ARG A 6 -4.74 -8.68 5.31
C ARG A 6 -5.26 -9.53 4.16
N ARG A 7 -4.92 -9.14 2.92
CA ARG A 7 -5.33 -9.87 1.71
C ARG A 7 -4.84 -11.31 1.79
N ARG A 8 -5.71 -12.24 1.38
CA ARG A 8 -5.43 -13.67 1.43
C ARG A 8 -4.20 -14.00 0.58
N ARG A 9 -3.19 -14.60 1.22
CA ARG A 9 -1.99 -15.13 0.56
C ARG A 9 -1.97 -16.62 0.76
N THR A 10 -1.80 -17.35 -0.33
CA THR A 10 -1.70 -18.82 -0.31
C THR A 10 -0.36 -19.24 -0.86
N THR A 11 0.30 -20.15 -0.15
CA THR A 11 1.52 -20.80 -0.63
C THR A 11 1.16 -21.84 -1.69
N CYS A 12 1.88 -21.84 -2.81
CA CYS A 12 1.63 -22.78 -3.91
C CYS A 12 2.96 -23.22 -4.54
N LYS A 13 2.93 -24.20 -5.44
CA LYS A 13 4.10 -24.62 -6.23
C LYS A 13 3.69 -24.75 -7.70
N LEU A 14 3.49 -23.61 -8.36
CA LEU A 14 3.09 -23.59 -9.77
C LEU A 14 4.30 -23.33 -10.66
N ALA A 15 4.44 -24.12 -11.73
CA ALA A 15 5.41 -23.82 -12.76
C ALA A 15 4.95 -22.58 -13.55
N CYS A 16 5.88 -21.70 -13.88
CA CYS A 16 5.63 -20.58 -14.78
C CYS A 16 6.78 -20.40 -15.77
N ALA A 17 6.48 -19.78 -16.91
CA ALA A 17 7.49 -19.27 -17.82
C ALA A 17 7.46 -17.74 -17.80
N ILE A 18 8.62 -17.12 -17.67
CA ILE A 18 8.80 -15.67 -17.70
C ILE A 18 9.13 -15.28 -19.15
N VAL A 19 8.32 -14.42 -19.75
CA VAL A 19 8.47 -13.97 -21.13
C VAL A 19 9.23 -12.64 -21.12
N GLN A 20 10.45 -12.64 -21.62
CA GLN A 20 11.26 -11.43 -21.79
C GLN A 20 11.07 -10.82 -23.20
N SER A 21 11.47 -9.57 -23.37
CA SER A 21 11.26 -8.74 -24.58
C SER A 21 11.92 -9.27 -25.88
N GLY A 22 12.52 -10.46 -25.88
CA GLY A 22 13.13 -11.11 -27.04
C GLY A 22 12.56 -12.49 -27.39
N ARG A 23 11.32 -12.81 -26.99
CA ARG A 23 10.68 -14.16 -27.09
C ARG A 23 11.34 -15.27 -26.26
N GLN A 24 12.48 -15.00 -25.61
CA GLN A 24 13.09 -15.93 -24.68
C GLN A 24 12.15 -16.17 -23.49
N ARG A 25 11.96 -17.45 -23.17
CA ARG A 25 11.14 -17.90 -22.05
C ARG A 25 12.06 -18.53 -21.02
N SER A 26 12.12 -17.92 -19.85
CA SER A 26 12.91 -18.45 -18.75
C SER A 26 12.01 -19.17 -17.76
N PRO A 27 12.44 -20.33 -17.23
CA PRO A 27 11.65 -21.07 -16.27
C PRO A 27 11.57 -20.32 -14.93
N GLY A 28 10.44 -20.46 -14.26
CA GLY A 28 10.24 -19.95 -12.91
C GLY A 28 9.22 -20.78 -12.14
N ARG A 29 9.14 -20.53 -10.83
CA ARG A 29 8.18 -21.18 -9.95
C ARG A 29 7.49 -20.17 -9.05
N ILE A 30 6.16 -20.19 -9.05
CA ILE A 30 5.36 -19.37 -8.14
C ILE A 30 5.23 -20.10 -6.80
N VAL A 31 5.71 -19.46 -5.74
CA VAL A 31 5.70 -19.98 -4.37
C VAL A 31 4.61 -19.38 -3.49
N THR A 32 4.09 -18.22 -3.87
CA THR A 32 3.00 -17.56 -3.15
C THR A 32 2.13 -16.83 -4.16
N ILE A 33 0.82 -16.91 -3.99
CA ILE A 33 -0.16 -16.25 -4.85
C ILE A 33 -1.22 -15.56 -3.98
N SER A 34 -1.70 -14.42 -4.45
CA SER A 34 -2.75 -13.61 -3.83
C SER A 34 -3.46 -12.79 -4.90
N GLU A 35 -4.58 -12.18 -4.56
CA GLU A 35 -5.35 -11.36 -5.50
C GLU A 35 -4.54 -10.22 -6.14
N GLY A 36 -3.67 -9.57 -5.36
CA GLY A 36 -2.89 -8.40 -5.83
C GLY A 36 -1.40 -8.66 -6.08
N GLY A 37 -0.94 -9.90 -5.98
CA GLY A 37 0.50 -10.17 -6.08
C GLY A 37 0.86 -11.64 -5.98
N LEU A 38 2.09 -11.93 -6.38
CA LEU A 38 2.65 -13.27 -6.39
C LEU A 38 4.14 -13.23 -6.07
N ALA A 39 4.71 -14.36 -5.67
CA ALA A 39 6.15 -14.50 -5.46
C ALA A 39 6.71 -15.56 -6.40
N VAL A 40 7.75 -15.19 -7.16
CA VAL A 40 8.39 -16.06 -8.17
C VAL A 40 9.81 -16.39 -7.72
N ILE A 41 10.22 -17.62 -7.95
CA ILE A 41 11.62 -18.06 -7.88
C ILE A 41 12.11 -18.36 -9.28
N THR A 42 13.24 -17.80 -9.68
CA THR A 42 13.87 -17.99 -11.01
C THR A 42 15.37 -17.74 -10.92
N ASP A 43 16.13 -18.17 -11.93
CA ASP A 43 17.56 -17.91 -12.11
C ASP A 43 17.85 -16.62 -12.88
N VAL A 44 16.79 -15.96 -13.37
CA VAL A 44 16.89 -14.71 -14.12
C VAL A 44 16.91 -13.51 -13.18
N HIS A 45 17.78 -12.56 -13.50
CA HIS A 45 17.87 -11.30 -12.78
C HIS A 45 16.83 -10.28 -13.27
N PHE A 46 16.23 -9.57 -12.32
CA PHE A 46 15.30 -8.46 -12.55
C PHE A 46 15.53 -7.36 -11.52
N GLU A 47 15.29 -6.11 -11.91
CA GLU A 47 15.33 -4.96 -11.03
C GLU A 47 13.93 -4.61 -10.49
N GLN A 48 13.90 -3.90 -9.36
CA GLN A 48 12.65 -3.41 -8.80
C GLN A 48 12.01 -2.38 -9.76
N GLY A 49 10.74 -2.58 -10.08
CA GLY A 49 10.02 -1.76 -11.05
C GLY A 49 9.96 -2.39 -12.45
N ASP A 50 10.72 -3.45 -12.71
CA ASP A 50 10.68 -4.12 -14.00
C ASP A 50 9.29 -4.72 -14.29
N PRO A 51 8.75 -4.49 -15.49
CA PRO A 51 7.55 -5.17 -15.93
C PRO A 51 7.90 -6.60 -16.36
N ILE A 52 7.15 -7.58 -15.82
CA ILE A 52 7.29 -8.99 -16.19
C ILE A 52 5.99 -9.55 -16.73
N ARG A 53 6.11 -10.45 -17.71
CA ARG A 53 5.00 -11.25 -18.23
C ARG A 53 5.23 -12.71 -17.86
N LEU A 54 4.27 -13.28 -17.16
CA LEU A 54 4.30 -14.65 -16.67
C LEU A 54 3.25 -15.48 -17.41
N LEU A 55 3.63 -16.71 -17.75
CA LEU A 55 2.73 -17.75 -18.24
C LEU A 55 2.67 -18.84 -17.17
N ILE A 56 1.64 -18.81 -16.34
CA ILE A 56 1.43 -19.81 -15.29
C ILE A 56 0.90 -21.08 -15.94
N LYS A 57 1.48 -22.22 -15.60
CA LYS A 57 1.05 -23.54 -16.06
C LYS A 57 0.46 -24.31 -14.87
N PRO A 58 -0.85 -24.19 -14.61
CA PRO A 58 -1.50 -25.04 -13.63
C PRO A 58 -1.60 -26.47 -14.17
N GLU A 59 -1.45 -27.44 -13.28
CA GLU A 59 -1.53 -28.86 -13.64
C GLU A 59 -2.90 -29.17 -14.27
N GLY A 60 -2.89 -29.78 -15.48
CA GLY A 60 -4.11 -30.14 -16.21
C GLY A 60 -5.00 -28.97 -16.67
N SER A 61 -4.52 -27.73 -16.64
CA SER A 61 -5.33 -26.54 -16.97
C SER A 61 -4.69 -25.67 -18.06
N LYS A 62 -5.49 -24.77 -18.64
CA LYS A 62 -5.01 -23.78 -19.62
C LYS A 62 -3.97 -22.85 -18.99
N VAL A 63 -3.00 -22.43 -19.81
CA VAL A 63 -1.97 -21.47 -19.41
C VAL A 63 -2.62 -20.13 -19.06
N VAL A 64 -2.25 -19.56 -17.92
CA VAL A 64 -2.79 -18.28 -17.43
C VAL A 64 -1.74 -17.18 -17.62
N PRO A 65 -1.96 -16.22 -18.53
CA PRO A 65 -1.07 -15.07 -18.68
C PRO A 65 -1.29 -14.07 -17.54
N VAL A 66 -0.19 -13.55 -16.99
CA VAL A 66 -0.21 -12.56 -15.92
C VAL A 66 0.84 -11.48 -16.22
N CYS A 67 0.43 -10.22 -16.15
CA CYS A 67 1.36 -9.09 -16.16
C CYS A 67 1.57 -8.62 -14.73
N ALA A 68 2.82 -8.44 -14.33
CA ALA A 68 3.17 -8.01 -12.98
C ALA A 68 4.37 -7.07 -13.01
N ILE A 69 4.59 -6.36 -11.91
CA ILE A 69 5.75 -5.50 -11.70
C ILE A 69 6.55 -6.05 -10.52
N ILE A 70 7.87 -6.12 -10.66
CA ILE A 70 8.74 -6.52 -9.55
C ILE A 70 8.67 -5.47 -8.44
N TRP A 71 8.19 -5.87 -7.26
CA TRP A 71 8.02 -5.00 -6.10
C TRP A 71 9.14 -5.16 -5.06
N ASN A 72 9.65 -6.37 -4.86
CA ASN A 72 10.74 -6.59 -3.93
C ASN A 72 11.65 -7.72 -4.42
N ASP A 73 12.95 -7.53 -4.28
CA ASP A 73 13.93 -8.61 -4.40
C ASP A 73 14.27 -9.09 -2.99
N GLN A 74 13.86 -10.32 -2.67
CA GLN A 74 14.42 -11.03 -1.54
C GLN A 74 15.37 -12.07 -2.11
N SER A 75 16.61 -11.63 -2.37
CA SER A 75 17.74 -12.55 -2.40
C SER A 75 17.58 -13.49 -1.22
N ALA A 76 17.46 -14.79 -1.47
CA ALA A 76 17.19 -15.76 -0.43
C ALA A 76 18.37 -15.73 0.56
N GLY A 77 18.23 -14.92 1.61
CA GLY A 77 19.17 -14.80 2.70
C GLY A 77 19.13 -16.07 3.52
N SER A 78 19.78 -17.11 3.04
CA SER A 78 20.21 -18.24 3.82
C SER A 78 21.63 -18.51 3.43
N ALA A 79 22.53 -18.22 4.36
CA ALA A 79 23.88 -18.77 4.36
C ALA A 79 23.82 -20.27 4.00
N VAL A 80 24.85 -20.73 3.27
CA VAL A 80 25.16 -22.15 3.01
C VAL A 80 24.54 -22.81 1.74
N ALA A 81 24.02 -22.08 0.75
CA ALA A 81 23.80 -22.71 -0.57
C ALA A 81 24.04 -21.77 -1.76
N THR A 82 24.87 -22.24 -2.69
CA THR A 82 25.22 -21.68 -4.02
C THR A 82 24.06 -21.56 -5.01
N SER A 83 22.82 -21.44 -4.51
CA SER A 83 21.63 -21.36 -5.33
C SER A 83 21.61 -20.02 -6.08
N ARG A 84 21.85 -20.07 -7.39
CA ARG A 84 21.64 -18.96 -8.35
C ARG A 84 20.18 -18.49 -8.43
N LEU A 85 19.26 -19.11 -7.68
CA LEU A 85 17.84 -18.78 -7.71
C LEU A 85 17.54 -17.56 -6.83
N GLN A 86 16.94 -16.55 -7.45
CA GLN A 86 16.45 -15.35 -6.79
C GLN A 86 14.94 -15.45 -6.53
N ARG A 87 14.45 -14.80 -5.47
CA ARG A 87 13.03 -14.74 -5.13
C ARG A 87 12.52 -13.32 -5.22
N PHE A 88 11.55 -13.12 -6.12
CA PHE A 88 10.94 -11.82 -6.35
C PHE A 88 9.51 -11.80 -5.84
N GLY A 89 9.15 -10.73 -5.12
CA GLY A 89 7.77 -10.34 -4.90
C GLY A 89 7.29 -9.49 -6.06
N CYS A 90 6.15 -9.83 -6.64
CA CYS A 90 5.57 -9.15 -7.80
C CYS A 90 4.17 -8.64 -7.44
N VAL A 91 3.83 -7.44 -7.92
CA VAL A 91 2.49 -6.87 -7.82
C VAL A 91 1.76 -7.09 -9.13
N VAL A 92 0.55 -7.63 -9.05
CA VAL A 92 -0.34 -7.85 -10.20
C VAL A 92 -1.26 -6.63 -10.28
N SER A 93 -1.05 -5.78 -11.29
CA SER A 93 -1.78 -4.51 -11.41
C SER A 93 -3.22 -4.70 -11.88
N ASP A 94 -3.45 -5.66 -12.77
CA ASP A 94 -4.77 -5.98 -13.33
C ASP A 94 -4.96 -7.51 -13.38
N PRO A 95 -5.50 -8.13 -12.32
CA PRO A 95 -5.67 -9.57 -12.25
C PRO A 95 -6.77 -10.04 -13.20
N SER A 96 -6.38 -10.79 -14.24
CA SER A 96 -7.33 -11.35 -15.19
C SER A 96 -8.32 -12.31 -14.52
N ARG A 97 -9.51 -12.49 -15.12
CA ARG A 97 -10.50 -13.46 -14.63
C ARG A 97 -9.93 -14.87 -14.49
N SER A 98 -9.10 -15.31 -15.44
CA SER A 98 -8.43 -16.61 -15.39
C SER A 98 -7.44 -16.74 -14.23
N TYR A 99 -6.80 -15.64 -13.82
CA TYR A 99 -5.95 -15.60 -12.64
C TYR A 99 -6.77 -15.71 -11.34
N LEU A 100 -7.91 -15.02 -11.26
CA LEU A 100 -8.81 -15.12 -10.10
C LEU A 100 -9.44 -16.51 -9.98
N GLU A 101 -9.82 -17.13 -11.10
CA GLU A 101 -10.31 -18.51 -11.13
C GLU A 101 -9.23 -19.50 -10.67
N LEU A 102 -7.99 -19.31 -11.10
CA LEU A 102 -6.85 -20.09 -10.62
C LEU A 102 -6.67 -19.93 -9.10
N LEU A 103 -6.73 -18.70 -8.59
CA LEU A 103 -6.64 -18.42 -7.15
C LEU A 103 -7.77 -19.11 -6.37
N GLY A 104 -9.01 -19.08 -6.88
CA GLY A 104 -10.15 -19.75 -6.27
C GLY A 104 -10.01 -21.27 -6.20
N ARG A 105 -9.33 -21.89 -7.17
CA ARG A 105 -9.03 -23.34 -7.14
C ARG A 105 -7.94 -23.70 -6.12
N ILE A 106 -6.89 -22.89 -6.03
CA ILE A 106 -5.76 -23.13 -5.13
C ILE A 106 -6.14 -22.81 -3.67
N ALA A 107 -6.98 -21.80 -3.50
CA ALA A 107 -7.37 -21.27 -2.22
C ALA A 107 -8.90 -21.07 -2.22
N PRO A 108 -9.69 -22.16 -2.10
CA PRO A 108 -11.14 -22.05 -2.04
C PRO A 108 -11.56 -21.15 -0.87
N PRO A 109 -12.54 -20.25 -1.01
CA PRO A 109 -12.98 -19.40 0.09
C PRO A 109 -13.31 -20.25 1.31
N PRO A 110 -12.96 -19.80 2.54
CA PRO A 110 -13.41 -20.51 3.73
C PRO A 110 -14.94 -20.61 3.67
N PRO A 111 -15.52 -21.73 4.13
CA PRO A 111 -16.97 -21.83 4.21
C PRO A 111 -17.52 -20.63 4.99
N PRO A 112 -18.68 -20.10 4.61
CA PRO A 112 -19.31 -19.05 5.38
C PRO A 112 -19.42 -19.54 6.83
N PRO A 113 -19.07 -18.71 7.83
CA PRO A 113 -19.17 -19.12 9.21
C PRO A 113 -20.61 -19.60 9.48
N PRO A 114 -20.81 -20.75 10.15
CA PRO A 114 -22.15 -21.14 10.57
C PRO A 114 -22.70 -20.00 11.41
N HIS A 115 -23.91 -19.56 11.10
CA HIS A 115 -24.62 -18.43 11.72
C HIS A 115 -24.24 -18.22 13.19
N ARG A 116 -23.42 -17.21 13.47
CA ARG A 116 -23.32 -16.57 14.79
C ARG A 116 -23.39 -15.08 14.59
N ALA A 117 -24.62 -14.64 14.34
CA ALA A 117 -25.03 -13.30 14.72
C ALA A 117 -25.25 -13.32 16.24
N GLU A 118 -24.20 -13.12 17.02
CA GLU A 118 -24.39 -12.46 18.30
C GLU A 118 -23.66 -11.13 18.21
N PRO A 119 -24.39 -9.99 18.20
CA PRO A 119 -23.77 -8.69 18.27
C PRO A 119 -22.96 -8.62 19.56
N VAL A 120 -21.66 -8.40 19.43
CA VAL A 120 -20.80 -8.11 20.58
C VAL A 120 -21.41 -6.89 21.28
N PRO A 121 -21.75 -6.97 22.59
CA PRO A 121 -22.31 -5.83 23.29
C PRO A 121 -21.29 -4.69 23.25
N ILE A 122 -21.62 -3.64 22.50
CA ILE A 122 -20.85 -2.40 22.52
C ILE A 122 -21.07 -1.81 23.92
N ALA A 123 -19.99 -1.71 24.69
CA ALA A 123 -20.03 -1.07 26.00
C ALA A 123 -20.56 0.37 25.85
N LYS A 124 -21.65 0.68 26.56
CA LYS A 124 -22.24 2.02 26.59
C LYS A 124 -21.23 2.95 27.26
N SER A 125 -20.82 4.00 26.55
CA SER A 125 -20.01 5.09 27.12
C SER A 125 -20.79 5.73 28.28
N GLN A 126 -20.19 5.74 29.47
CA GLN A 126 -20.77 6.45 30.62
C GLN A 126 -20.80 7.96 30.34
N PRO A 127 -21.89 8.66 30.70
CA PRO A 127 -21.92 10.11 30.70
C PRO A 127 -20.90 10.62 31.72
N ARG A 128 -20.12 11.61 31.32
CA ARG A 128 -19.20 12.32 32.20
C ARG A 128 -20.03 13.29 33.04
N ASP A 129 -19.98 13.16 34.36
CA ASP A 129 -20.65 14.08 35.29
C ASP A 129 -20.22 15.52 34.98
N GLN A 130 -21.22 16.36 34.75
CA GLN A 130 -21.07 17.77 34.40
C GLN A 130 -21.47 18.63 35.60
N GLU A 131 -20.87 18.37 36.76
CA GLU A 131 -20.85 19.34 37.87
C GLU A 131 -19.62 20.24 37.69
N SER A 132 -19.79 21.29 36.90
CA SER A 132 -18.96 22.49 36.96
C SER A 132 -19.82 23.67 36.57
N ASP A 133 -20.76 23.91 37.47
CA ASP A 133 -21.51 25.13 37.64
C ASP A 133 -20.53 26.18 38.20
N TRP A 134 -20.04 27.10 37.36
CA TRP A 134 -19.32 28.29 37.81
C TRP A 134 -19.64 29.48 36.92
N ALA A 135 -20.63 30.24 37.39
CA ALA A 135 -20.76 31.70 37.34
C ALA A 135 -20.66 32.37 35.96
N GLU A 136 -21.84 32.69 35.40
CA GLU A 136 -22.02 33.68 34.35
C GLU A 136 -22.23 35.07 34.99
N PRO A 137 -21.25 36.00 34.93
CA PRO A 137 -21.50 37.39 35.26
C PRO A 137 -22.14 38.11 34.07
N ASP A 138 -23.32 38.66 34.35
CA ASP A 138 -24.12 39.55 33.52
C ASP A 138 -23.32 40.79 33.07
N LEU A 139 -23.11 40.97 31.76
CA LEU A 139 -22.55 42.20 31.17
C LEU A 139 -23.16 42.53 29.80
N PRO A 140 -23.16 43.83 29.41
CA PRO A 140 -24.31 44.43 28.74
C PRO A 140 -24.18 44.58 27.22
N ARG A 141 -25.36 44.67 26.61
CA ARG A 141 -25.74 45.41 25.39
C ARG A 141 -25.07 45.04 24.06
N SER A 142 -25.92 44.46 23.21
CA SER A 142 -25.96 44.51 21.74
C SER A 142 -24.96 45.47 21.10
N ARG A 143 -23.83 44.92 20.68
CA ARG A 143 -23.10 45.43 19.53
C ARG A 143 -23.33 44.45 18.40
N GLU A 144 -23.94 44.97 17.34
CA GLU A 144 -24.17 44.31 16.05
C GLU A 144 -22.91 43.58 15.62
N ILE A 145 -22.97 42.25 15.65
CA ILE A 145 -21.87 41.36 15.27
C ILE A 145 -21.69 41.54 13.77
N GLN A 146 -20.56 42.10 13.34
CA GLN A 146 -20.18 42.09 11.93
C GLN A 146 -20.27 40.65 11.40
N PRO A 147 -20.81 40.44 10.18
CA PRO A 147 -20.86 39.11 9.61
C PRO A 147 -19.44 38.51 9.61
N PRO A 148 -19.29 37.23 9.99
CA PRO A 148 -17.97 36.59 10.05
C PRO A 148 -17.27 36.75 8.70
N PRO A 149 -15.95 37.03 8.69
CA PRO A 149 -15.20 37.18 7.45
C PRO A 149 -15.44 35.96 6.56
N LYS A 150 -15.74 36.21 5.28
CA LYS A 150 -15.98 35.15 4.29
C LYS A 150 -14.85 34.13 4.38
N PRO A 151 -15.14 32.82 4.50
CA PRO A 151 -14.10 31.80 4.52
C PRO A 151 -13.28 31.96 3.24
N GLU A 152 -11.98 32.24 3.41
CA GLU A 152 -11.03 32.25 2.31
C GLU A 152 -11.10 30.88 1.61
N PRO A 153 -11.03 30.85 0.27
CA PRO A 153 -11.09 29.58 -0.45
C PRO A 153 -9.94 28.70 0.06
N GLU A 154 -10.26 27.59 0.71
CA GLU A 154 -9.29 26.57 1.09
C GLU A 154 -8.47 26.25 -0.16
N GLU A 155 -7.22 26.71 -0.20
CA GLU A 155 -6.35 26.42 -1.31
C GLU A 155 -6.11 24.91 -1.30
N ASN A 156 -6.85 24.21 -2.17
CA ASN A 156 -6.83 22.76 -2.25
C ASN A 156 -5.55 22.31 -2.94
N TRP A 157 -4.45 22.29 -2.19
CA TRP A 157 -3.14 21.94 -2.72
C TRP A 157 -3.13 20.44 -3.06
N PRO A 158 -2.53 20.05 -4.20
CA PRO A 158 -2.46 18.64 -4.55
C PRO A 158 -1.56 17.85 -3.60
N TYR A 159 -1.92 16.59 -3.42
CA TYR A 159 -1.06 15.64 -2.71
C TYR A 159 0.02 15.09 -3.65
N PHE A 160 1.21 14.92 -3.10
CA PHE A 160 2.35 14.30 -3.76
C PHE A 160 2.81 13.10 -2.95
N ARG A 161 3.12 12.01 -3.65
CA ARG A 161 3.72 10.81 -3.09
C ARG A 161 5.21 10.84 -3.40
N VAL A 162 6.02 11.04 -2.36
CA VAL A 162 7.47 11.17 -2.42
C VAL A 162 8.11 9.89 -1.90
N ARG A 163 8.92 9.24 -2.73
CA ARG A 163 9.73 8.07 -2.35
C ARG A 163 11.15 8.53 -2.08
N MET A 164 11.67 8.21 -0.90
CA MET A 164 13.01 8.58 -0.46
C MET A 164 13.82 7.32 -0.11
N LYS A 165 15.13 7.39 -0.32
CA LYS A 165 16.10 6.35 0.03
C LYS A 165 17.18 6.94 0.93
N GLN A 166 17.53 6.20 1.96
CA GLN A 166 18.63 6.56 2.83
C GLN A 166 19.95 6.53 2.06
N ILE A 167 20.74 7.60 2.16
CA ILE A 167 22.06 7.67 1.54
C ILE A 167 23.00 6.72 2.30
N GLY A 168 23.66 5.81 1.59
CA GLY A 168 24.52 4.77 2.18
C GLY A 168 23.77 3.64 2.89
N GLY A 169 22.43 3.65 2.91
CA GLY A 169 21.61 2.65 3.59
C GLY A 169 20.64 1.90 2.67
N PRO A 170 20.15 0.72 3.09
CA PRO A 170 19.14 -0.03 2.36
C PRO A 170 17.71 0.49 2.57
N ARG A 171 17.50 1.44 3.50
CA ARG A 171 16.15 1.88 3.90
C ARG A 171 15.50 2.78 2.85
N THR A 172 14.22 2.57 2.63
CA THR A 172 13.38 3.44 1.80
C THR A 172 12.11 3.83 2.55
N ARG A 173 11.61 5.05 2.31
CA ARG A 173 10.36 5.57 2.87
C ARG A 173 9.50 6.19 1.78
N ILE A 174 8.19 6.15 1.99
CA ILE A 174 7.21 6.77 1.10
C ILE A 174 6.37 7.70 1.94
N LEU A 175 6.34 8.97 1.57
CA LEU A 175 5.61 10.03 2.24
C LEU A 175 4.53 10.55 1.30
N THR A 176 3.39 10.95 1.87
CA THR A 176 2.34 11.66 1.13
C THR A 176 2.23 13.04 1.73
N VAL A 177 2.60 14.06 0.97
CA VAL A 177 2.68 15.46 1.43
C VAL A 177 1.79 16.35 0.58
N CYS A 178 1.21 17.37 1.20
CA CYS A 178 0.40 18.37 0.52
C CYS A 178 1.30 19.56 0.13
N ALA A 179 1.39 19.87 -1.16
CA ALA A 179 2.30 20.89 -1.70
C ALA A 179 1.76 21.50 -3.00
N ARG A 180 2.19 22.72 -3.33
CA ARG A 180 1.85 23.43 -4.59
C ARG A 180 2.64 22.89 -5.79
N SER A 181 3.83 22.34 -5.56
CA SER A 181 4.75 21.86 -6.60
C SER A 181 5.55 20.64 -6.15
N ALA A 182 6.17 19.94 -7.09
CA ALA A 182 7.05 18.79 -6.81
C ALA A 182 8.27 19.20 -5.96
N THR A 183 8.86 20.37 -6.24
CA THR A 183 9.99 20.91 -5.46
C THR A 183 9.58 21.19 -4.01
N GLN A 184 8.40 21.78 -3.80
CA GLN A 184 7.89 22.01 -2.45
C GLN A 184 7.53 20.68 -1.75
N ALA A 185 7.06 19.67 -2.49
CA ALA A 185 6.83 18.34 -1.95
C ALA A 185 8.13 17.66 -1.48
N GLU A 186 9.23 17.85 -2.20
CA GLU A 186 10.55 17.39 -1.77
C GLU A 186 10.99 18.05 -0.47
N SER A 187 10.96 19.39 -0.38
CA SER A 187 11.35 20.11 0.85
C SER A 187 10.54 19.65 2.06
N ARG A 188 9.21 19.53 1.90
CA ARG A 188 8.33 19.03 2.98
C ARG A 188 8.59 17.58 3.35
N ALA A 189 8.96 16.74 2.38
CA ALA A 189 9.30 15.35 2.66
C ALA A 189 10.63 15.23 3.42
N GLN A 190 11.61 16.09 3.11
CA GLN A 190 12.88 16.16 3.85
C GLN A 190 12.66 16.66 5.28
N GLU A 191 11.88 17.74 5.47
CA GLU A 191 11.52 18.27 6.79
C GLU A 191 10.82 17.20 7.65
N ALA A 192 9.82 16.51 7.09
CA ALA A 192 9.09 15.47 7.81
C ALA A 192 9.99 14.27 8.20
N LEU A 193 11.06 13.99 7.46
CA LEU A 193 12.02 12.96 7.85
C LEU A 193 13.02 13.44 8.90
N ALA A 194 13.43 14.71 8.83
CA ALA A 194 14.30 15.31 9.83
C ALA A 194 13.63 15.33 11.22
N GLU A 195 12.32 15.58 11.27
CA GLU A 195 11.54 15.56 12.52
C GLU A 195 11.32 14.11 13.04
N ALA A 196 11.10 13.15 12.14
CA ALA A 196 10.73 11.79 12.51
C ALA A 196 11.94 10.85 12.76
N CYS A 197 13.16 11.26 12.43
CA CYS A 197 14.36 10.43 12.54
C CYS A 197 15.50 11.20 13.21
N ASP A 198 15.93 10.74 14.39
CA ASP A 198 17.06 11.27 15.18
C ASP A 198 18.46 11.15 14.51
N ALA A 199 18.53 10.76 13.23
CA ALA A 199 19.77 10.32 12.64
C ALA A 199 20.38 11.36 11.69
N SER A 200 21.68 11.60 11.89
CA SER A 200 22.66 12.26 11.01
C SER A 200 22.78 11.67 9.59
N GLU A 201 21.82 10.85 9.17
CA GLU A 201 21.84 10.07 7.95
C GLU A 201 20.99 10.78 6.90
N GLY A 202 21.66 11.27 5.84
CA GLY A 202 21.00 11.97 4.75
C GLY A 202 20.00 11.08 3.98
N TRP A 203 18.92 11.68 3.51
CA TRP A 203 17.91 11.03 2.67
C TRP A 203 17.90 11.66 1.29
N GLY A 204 17.92 10.83 0.25
CA GLY A 204 17.78 11.25 -1.14
C GLY A 204 16.39 10.97 -1.69
N VAL A 205 15.86 11.89 -2.49
CA VAL A 205 14.61 11.66 -3.23
C VAL A 205 14.87 10.72 -4.39
N LEU A 206 14.09 9.64 -4.47
CA LEU A 206 14.08 8.72 -5.60
C LEU A 206 13.01 9.07 -6.63
N HIS A 207 11.82 9.47 -6.17
CA HIS A 207 10.68 9.68 -7.05
C HIS A 207 9.62 10.57 -6.41
N ILE A 208 9.03 11.48 -7.20
CA ILE A 208 7.92 12.34 -6.80
C ILE A 208 6.79 12.18 -7.81
N ALA A 209 5.61 11.77 -7.35
CA ALA A 209 4.42 11.72 -8.20
C ALA A 209 3.28 12.50 -7.57
N ARG A 210 2.60 13.33 -8.37
CA ARG A 210 1.33 13.93 -7.99
C ARG A 210 0.28 12.84 -7.88
N VAL A 211 -0.40 12.76 -6.75
CA VAL A 211 -1.54 11.86 -6.55
C VAL A 211 -2.74 12.53 -7.21
N SER A 212 -3.23 11.96 -8.30
CA SER A 212 -4.50 12.39 -8.87
C SER A 212 -5.58 12.14 -7.83
N SER A 213 -6.30 13.19 -7.47
CA SER A 213 -7.47 13.14 -6.59
C SER A 213 -8.64 12.44 -7.29
N GLY A 214 -8.47 11.16 -7.62
CA GLY A 214 -9.62 10.27 -7.82
C GLY A 214 -10.29 10.12 -6.46
N ARG A 215 -11.47 10.74 -6.29
CA ARG A 215 -12.33 10.71 -5.09
C ARG A 215 -11.92 9.60 -4.10
N SER A 216 -11.04 9.95 -3.17
CA SER A 216 -10.81 9.12 -1.99
C SER A 216 -12.01 9.34 -1.10
N ALA A 217 -12.99 8.45 -1.20
CA ALA A 217 -14.11 8.37 -0.27
C ALA A 217 -13.56 7.93 1.10
N LEU A 218 -13.02 8.89 1.85
CA LEU A 218 -12.84 8.79 3.28
C LEU A 218 -13.85 9.77 3.91
N PRO A 219 -14.82 9.29 4.71
CA PRO A 219 -15.70 10.20 5.44
C PRO A 219 -14.88 10.99 6.49
N PRO A 220 -15.30 12.23 6.80
CA PRO A 220 -14.63 13.04 7.81
C PRO A 220 -14.70 12.35 9.18
N PRO A 221 -13.70 12.55 10.05
CA PRO A 221 -13.79 12.11 11.43
C PRO A 221 -14.91 12.90 12.12
N GLY A 222 -15.93 12.18 12.59
CA GLY A 222 -16.88 12.68 13.58
C GLY A 222 -16.33 12.54 14.99
#